data_AF-A0A2G9TQ62-F1
#
_entry.id   AF-A0A2G9TQ62-F1
#
_cell.length_a   1.000
_cell.length_b   1.000
_cell.length_c   1.000
_cell.angle_alpha   90.00
_cell.angle_beta   90.00
_cell.angle_gamma   90.00
#
_symmetry.space_group_name_H-M   'P 1'
#
loop_
_entity.id
_entity.type
_entity.pdbx_description
1 polymer ?
#
loop_
_entity_poly.entity_id
_entity_poly.type
_entity_poly.pdbx_seq_one_letter_code
_entity_poly.pdbx_strand_id
1 'polypeptide(L)'
;IFEVLNVKSTIATTSCVHSEAVSKAIGIPSAASYVPGAMSTKGDVMGIFERLQNVVEITLGAKFFDTLFEMEIAAFRAKFGQGFKDYQELLAQVSYVFTNSNPYLDYPRPTLHKSIDIGGIAVSLDSHHNALPKELDEILNIRETNVIVSFGTVVKSCYMPDEYNDPNSPYALKYPAAYEVYDQKIFTHGEQNRDRLEMMPATTFIWKYEIEDSEIIRNLTNVYLSAWLPQNALLGQLPQCPLV
;
A
#
# COMPACT_ATOMS: atom_id res chain seq x y z
N ILE A 1 -19.11 2.86 12.18
CA ILE A 1 -20.01 4.04 12.01
C ILE A 1 -21.43 3.60 11.67
N PHE A 2 -21.66 2.85 10.58
CA PHE A 2 -22.99 2.41 10.16
C PHE A 2 -23.77 1.65 11.24
N GLU A 3 -23.08 0.81 12.03
CA GLU A 3 -23.64 0.15 13.20
C GLU A 3 -24.21 1.14 14.23
N VAL A 4 -23.44 2.17 14.58
CA VAL A 4 -23.85 3.21 15.54
C VAL A 4 -25.06 4.01 15.02
N LEU A 5 -25.13 4.20 13.70
CA LEU A 5 -26.23 4.88 13.03
C LEU A 5 -27.43 3.96 12.73
N ASN A 6 -27.37 2.69 13.13
CA ASN A 6 -28.40 1.68 12.90
C ASN A 6 -28.79 1.53 11.41
N VAL A 7 -27.80 1.66 10.52
CA VAL A 7 -28.00 1.48 9.07
C VAL A 7 -28.04 0.00 8.75
N LYS A 8 -29.18 -0.48 8.25
CA LYS A 8 -29.45 -1.92 8.03
C LYS A 8 -28.76 -2.51 6.80
N SER A 9 -28.47 -1.70 5.79
CA SER A 9 -27.91 -2.15 4.52
C SER A 9 -26.59 -1.45 4.27
N THR A 10 -25.52 -2.22 4.30
CA THR A 10 -24.15 -1.75 4.06
C THR A 10 -23.53 -2.55 2.93
N ILE A 11 -22.63 -1.90 2.21
CA ILE A 11 -21.80 -2.50 1.18
C ILE A 11 -20.36 -2.28 1.62
N ALA A 12 -19.56 -3.35 1.58
CA ALA A 12 -18.12 -3.24 1.82
C ALA A 12 -17.39 -3.07 0.49
N THR A 13 -16.34 -2.27 0.50
CA THR A 13 -15.45 -2.04 -0.65
C THR A 13 -14.01 -2.17 -0.17
N THR A 14 -13.19 -2.95 -0.87
CA THR A 14 -11.75 -3.05 -0.62
C THR A 14 -10.97 -2.57 -1.84
N SER A 15 -9.95 -1.74 -1.60
CA SER A 15 -9.01 -1.27 -2.62
C SER A 15 -7.98 -2.33 -3.02
N CYS A 16 -7.84 -3.39 -2.22
CA CYS A 16 -6.96 -4.51 -2.47
C CYS A 16 -7.75 -5.67 -3.10
N VAL A 17 -7.01 -6.64 -3.65
CA VAL A 17 -7.56 -7.95 -4.02
C VAL A 17 -8.09 -8.68 -2.78
N HIS A 18 -8.73 -9.83 -3.01
CA HIS A 18 -9.29 -10.67 -1.95
C HIS A 18 -8.29 -10.98 -0.84
N SER A 19 -8.60 -10.56 0.39
CA SER A 19 -7.84 -10.93 1.59
C SER A 19 -8.47 -12.14 2.30
N GLU A 20 -7.64 -12.93 2.96
CA GLU A 20 -8.06 -14.11 3.70
C GLU A 20 -9.02 -13.76 4.84
N ALA A 21 -8.76 -12.67 5.57
CA ALA A 21 -9.57 -12.24 6.71
C ALA A 21 -10.99 -11.82 6.27
N VAL A 22 -11.10 -11.04 5.18
CA VAL A 22 -12.41 -10.64 4.64
C VAL A 22 -13.12 -11.85 4.04
N SER A 23 -12.42 -12.67 3.27
CA SER A 23 -12.95 -13.90 2.67
C SER A 23 -13.56 -14.83 3.72
N LYS A 24 -12.82 -15.06 4.83
CA LYS A 24 -13.28 -15.87 5.96
C LYS A 24 -14.53 -15.28 6.61
N ALA A 25 -14.58 -13.96 6.83
CA ALA A 25 -15.73 -13.30 7.45
C ALA A 25 -17.01 -13.39 6.61
N ILE A 26 -16.89 -13.47 5.28
CA ILE A 26 -18.03 -13.59 4.36
C ILE A 26 -18.33 -15.01 3.90
N GLY A 27 -17.56 -16.00 4.38
CA GLY A 27 -17.78 -17.42 4.09
C GLY A 27 -17.15 -17.95 2.80
N ILE A 28 -16.19 -17.23 2.20
CA ILE A 28 -15.40 -17.73 1.07
C ILE A 28 -14.27 -18.61 1.62
N PRO A 29 -14.15 -19.89 1.20
CA PRO A 29 -13.07 -20.76 1.64
C PRO A 29 -11.74 -20.34 0.99
N SER A 30 -10.66 -20.33 1.77
CA SER A 30 -9.31 -20.13 1.26
C SER A 30 -8.75 -21.45 0.69
N ALA A 31 -8.40 -21.44 -0.59
CA ALA A 31 -7.85 -22.60 -1.29
C ALA A 31 -6.31 -22.57 -1.33
N ALA A 32 -5.69 -22.67 -0.15
CA ALA A 32 -4.24 -22.56 0.05
C ALA A 32 -3.38 -23.57 -0.74
N SER A 33 -3.98 -24.57 -1.38
CA SER A 33 -3.29 -25.56 -2.21
C SER A 33 -2.95 -25.06 -3.62
N TYR A 34 -3.61 -24.02 -4.11
CA TYR A 34 -3.39 -23.44 -5.44
C TYR A 34 -3.60 -21.92 -5.51
N VAL A 35 -4.13 -21.29 -4.47
CA VAL A 35 -4.17 -19.83 -4.34
C VAL A 35 -3.02 -19.39 -3.45
N PRO A 36 -2.05 -18.62 -3.96
CA PRO A 36 -0.98 -18.07 -3.12
C PRO A 36 -1.54 -17.06 -2.12
N GLY A 37 -0.98 -17.04 -0.91
CA GLY A 37 -1.32 -16.02 0.09
C GLY A 37 -0.88 -14.63 -0.35
N ALA A 38 -1.49 -13.60 0.23
CA ALA A 38 -1.22 -12.19 -0.14
C ALA A 38 0.27 -11.78 -0.08
N MET A 39 1.08 -12.47 0.73
CA MET A 39 2.52 -12.21 0.89
C MET A 39 3.41 -13.26 0.22
N SER A 40 2.82 -14.19 -0.54
CA SER A 40 3.59 -15.28 -1.16
C SER A 40 4.36 -14.78 -2.38
N THR A 41 5.55 -15.34 -2.58
CA THR A 41 6.36 -15.13 -3.79
C THR A 41 6.07 -16.16 -4.88
N LYS A 42 5.10 -17.04 -4.63
CA LYS A 42 4.74 -18.17 -5.50
C LYS A 42 3.45 -17.86 -6.27
N GLY A 43 3.30 -18.51 -7.43
CA GLY A 43 2.09 -18.45 -8.23
C GLY A 43 1.07 -19.55 -7.88
N ASP A 44 0.17 -19.82 -8.81
CA ASP A 44 -0.84 -20.89 -8.73
C ASP A 44 -0.27 -22.30 -8.98
N VAL A 45 0.91 -22.40 -9.57
CA VAL A 45 1.65 -23.65 -9.75
C VAL A 45 2.63 -23.83 -8.59
N MET A 46 2.27 -24.70 -7.64
CA MET A 46 3.07 -25.02 -6.45
C MET A 46 3.30 -26.52 -6.29
N GLY A 47 4.54 -26.91 -5.97
CA GLY A 47 4.88 -28.26 -5.51
C GLY A 47 4.37 -28.54 -4.09
N ILE A 48 4.50 -29.78 -3.60
CA ILE A 48 3.94 -30.18 -2.29
C ILE A 48 4.51 -29.38 -1.10
N PHE A 49 5.82 -29.13 -1.10
CA PHE A 49 6.48 -28.35 -0.05
C PHE A 49 6.12 -26.86 -0.13
N GLU A 50 5.99 -26.33 -1.34
CA GLU A 50 5.58 -24.94 -1.56
C GLU A 50 4.13 -24.73 -1.13
N ARG A 51 3.24 -25.70 -1.36
CA ARG A 51 1.87 -25.69 -0.84
C ARG A 51 1.85 -25.68 0.69
N LEU A 52 2.73 -26.46 1.33
CA LEU A 52 2.86 -26.45 2.79
C LEU A 52 3.34 -25.09 3.31
N GLN A 53 4.33 -24.49 2.66
CA GLN A 53 4.80 -23.14 2.96
C GLN A 53 3.67 -22.12 2.78
N ASN A 54 2.94 -22.20 1.68
CA ASN A 54 1.82 -21.30 1.39
C ASN A 54 0.71 -21.41 2.44
N VAL A 55 0.39 -22.60 2.93
CA VAL A 55 -0.56 -22.78 4.06
C VAL A 55 -0.07 -22.04 5.31
N VAL A 56 1.23 -22.12 5.62
CA VAL A 56 1.82 -21.38 6.74
C VAL A 56 1.75 -19.87 6.51
N GLU A 57 2.14 -19.39 5.32
CA GLU A 57 2.08 -17.97 4.94
C GLU A 57 0.66 -17.40 5.02
N ILE A 58 -0.33 -18.11 4.46
CA ILE A 58 -1.76 -17.75 4.53
C ILE A 58 -2.23 -17.67 5.98
N THR A 59 -1.84 -18.63 6.82
CA THR A 59 -2.25 -18.65 8.23
C THR A 59 -1.63 -17.49 9.00
N LEU A 60 -0.35 -17.19 8.77
CA LEU A 60 0.34 -16.07 9.39
C LEU A 60 -0.23 -14.73 8.91
N GLY A 61 -0.46 -14.58 7.61
CA GLY A 61 -1.09 -13.40 7.01
C GLY A 61 -2.50 -13.16 7.52
N ALA A 62 -3.33 -14.21 7.63
CA ALA A 62 -4.65 -14.11 8.22
C ALA A 62 -4.60 -13.64 9.67
N LYS A 63 -3.68 -14.19 10.49
CA LYS A 63 -3.49 -13.74 11.88
C LYS A 63 -3.04 -12.29 11.98
N PHE A 64 -2.17 -11.84 11.07
CA PHE A 64 -1.74 -10.45 11.02
C PHE A 64 -2.92 -9.50 10.80
N PHE A 65 -3.76 -9.76 9.79
CA PHE A 65 -4.94 -8.94 9.52
C PHE A 65 -6.03 -9.07 10.58
N ASP A 66 -6.26 -10.27 11.12
CA ASP A 66 -7.18 -10.48 12.24
C ASP A 66 -6.77 -9.61 13.44
N THR A 67 -5.47 -9.57 13.76
CA THR A 67 -4.93 -8.71 14.85
C THR A 67 -5.17 -7.22 14.55
N LEU A 68 -4.93 -6.77 13.32
CA LEU A 68 -5.17 -5.38 12.93
C LEU A 68 -6.64 -4.99 13.08
N PHE A 69 -7.57 -5.84 12.62
CA PHE A 69 -9.00 -5.60 12.76
C PHE A 69 -9.45 -5.64 14.22
N GLU A 70 -8.91 -6.56 15.02
CA GLU A 70 -9.19 -6.60 16.46
C GLU A 70 -8.71 -5.33 17.18
N MET A 71 -7.54 -4.80 16.83
CA MET A 71 -7.04 -3.51 17.36
C MET A 71 -7.96 -2.35 16.98
N GLU A 72 -8.44 -2.33 15.74
CA GLU A 72 -9.42 -1.33 15.27
C GLU A 72 -10.73 -1.44 16.06
N ILE A 73 -11.30 -2.64 16.18
CA ILE A 73 -12.53 -2.89 16.95
C ILE A 73 -12.35 -2.54 18.43
N ALA A 74 -11.18 -2.80 19.03
CA ALA A 74 -10.89 -2.41 20.40
C ALA A 74 -10.95 -0.88 20.59
N ALA A 75 -10.42 -0.12 19.64
CA ALA A 75 -10.52 1.34 19.65
C ALA A 75 -11.98 1.81 19.52
N PHE A 76 -12.80 1.15 18.70
CA PHE A 76 -14.25 1.43 18.62
C PHE A 76 -14.98 1.08 19.92
N ARG A 77 -14.71 -0.08 20.52
CA ARG A 77 -15.31 -0.50 21.80
C ARG A 77 -14.95 0.44 22.95
N ALA A 78 -13.73 0.97 22.97
CA ALA A 78 -13.33 1.98 23.96
C ALA A 78 -14.19 3.26 23.88
N LYS A 79 -14.67 3.62 22.68
CA LYS A 79 -15.45 4.84 22.44
C LYS A 79 -16.97 4.64 22.50
N PHE A 80 -17.46 3.51 21.99
CA PHE A 80 -18.90 3.24 21.83
C PHE A 80 -19.43 2.14 22.76
N GLY A 81 -18.57 1.56 23.61
CA GLY A 81 -18.92 0.54 24.58
C GLY A 81 -18.61 -0.89 24.11
N GLN A 82 -18.54 -1.82 25.07
CA GLN A 82 -18.19 -3.22 24.82
C GLN A 82 -19.23 -3.99 23.97
N GLY A 83 -20.45 -3.46 23.85
CA GLY A 83 -21.50 -4.02 22.99
C GLY A 83 -21.27 -3.79 21.49
N PHE A 84 -20.21 -3.10 21.09
CA PHE A 84 -19.88 -2.91 19.67
C PHE A 84 -19.47 -4.25 19.02
N LYS A 85 -20.16 -4.58 17.92
CA LYS A 85 -19.98 -5.83 17.16
C LYS A 85 -18.54 -6.04 16.71
N ASP A 86 -18.19 -7.30 16.52
CA ASP A 86 -16.91 -7.70 15.96
C ASP A 86 -16.83 -7.46 14.44
N TYR A 87 -15.62 -7.31 13.89
CA TYR A 87 -15.42 -7.08 12.46
C TYR A 87 -15.98 -8.24 11.61
N GLN A 88 -15.89 -9.49 12.09
CA GLN A 88 -16.42 -10.64 11.37
C GLN A 88 -17.95 -10.57 11.25
N GLU A 89 -18.63 -10.18 12.33
CA GLU A 89 -20.08 -10.01 12.33
C GLU A 89 -20.51 -8.85 11.41
N LEU A 90 -19.78 -7.73 11.47
CA LEU A 90 -20.04 -6.58 10.62
C LEU A 90 -19.88 -6.92 9.13
N LEU A 91 -18.82 -7.64 8.75
CA LEU A 91 -18.58 -8.09 7.38
C LEU A 91 -19.57 -9.19 6.95
N ALA A 92 -19.98 -10.08 7.84
CA ALA A 92 -21.00 -11.08 7.55
C ALA A 92 -22.36 -10.43 7.23
N GLN A 93 -22.69 -9.30 7.87
CA GLN A 93 -23.98 -8.59 7.70
C GLN A 93 -24.09 -7.74 6.43
N VAL A 94 -22.97 -7.39 5.77
CA VAL A 94 -23.02 -6.55 4.54
C VAL A 94 -23.79 -7.26 3.43
N SER A 95 -24.39 -6.54 2.50
CA SER A 95 -25.15 -7.14 1.38
C SER A 95 -24.23 -7.57 0.23
N TYR A 96 -23.22 -6.77 -0.08
CA TYR A 96 -22.21 -7.03 -1.11
C TYR A 96 -20.82 -6.62 -0.64
N VAL A 97 -19.81 -7.30 -1.17
CA VAL A 97 -18.40 -6.94 -1.04
C VAL A 97 -17.85 -6.69 -2.42
N PHE A 98 -17.40 -5.46 -2.65
CA PHE A 98 -16.71 -5.09 -3.87
C PHE A 98 -15.20 -5.16 -3.66
N THR A 99 -14.54 -5.91 -4.53
CA THR A 99 -13.09 -6.10 -4.47
C THR A 99 -12.45 -5.51 -5.70
N ASN A 100 -11.35 -4.78 -5.53
CA ASN A 100 -10.56 -4.25 -6.66
C ASN A 100 -9.69 -5.37 -7.27
N SER A 101 -10.33 -6.38 -7.84
CA SER A 101 -9.73 -7.54 -8.50
C SER A 101 -10.26 -7.68 -9.92
N ASN A 102 -9.43 -8.22 -10.82
CA ASN A 102 -9.85 -8.55 -12.18
C ASN A 102 -9.81 -10.08 -12.32
N PRO A 103 -10.95 -10.77 -12.56
CA PRO A 103 -10.99 -12.23 -12.67
C PRO A 103 -10.07 -12.84 -13.73
N TYR A 104 -9.65 -12.05 -14.74
CA TYR A 104 -8.72 -12.51 -15.78
C TYR A 104 -7.24 -12.38 -15.38
N LEU A 105 -6.93 -11.55 -14.39
CA LEU A 105 -5.56 -11.34 -13.90
C LEU A 105 -5.33 -11.97 -12.52
N ASP A 106 -6.40 -12.20 -11.76
CA ASP A 106 -6.35 -12.80 -10.44
C ASP A 106 -6.27 -14.34 -10.53
N TYR A 107 -5.77 -14.96 -9.47
CA TYR A 107 -5.72 -16.40 -9.34
C TYR A 107 -7.13 -16.99 -9.25
N PRO A 108 -7.36 -18.16 -9.89
CA PRO A 108 -8.65 -18.83 -9.81
C PRO A 108 -8.94 -19.19 -8.37
N ARG A 109 -10.04 -18.67 -7.83
CA ARG A 109 -10.45 -18.91 -6.44
C ARG A 109 -11.96 -19.12 -6.35
N PRO A 110 -12.45 -19.85 -5.33
CA PRO A 110 -13.87 -19.91 -5.04
C PRO A 110 -14.41 -18.51 -4.74
N THR A 111 -15.57 -18.17 -5.30
CA THR A 111 -16.25 -16.90 -5.03
C THR A 111 -17.71 -17.14 -4.64
N LEU A 112 -18.34 -16.13 -4.06
CA LEU A 112 -19.76 -16.10 -3.75
C LEU A 112 -20.41 -14.97 -4.54
N HIS A 113 -21.70 -15.08 -4.88
CA HIS A 113 -22.44 -13.98 -5.54
C HIS A 113 -22.49 -12.68 -4.72
N LYS A 114 -22.21 -12.77 -3.40
CA LYS A 114 -22.04 -11.62 -2.51
C LYS A 114 -20.76 -10.84 -2.79
N SER A 115 -19.73 -11.48 -3.34
CA SER A 115 -18.48 -10.84 -3.72
C SER A 115 -18.49 -10.50 -5.20
N ILE A 116 -18.27 -9.23 -5.51
CA ILE A 116 -18.26 -8.71 -6.87
C ILE A 116 -16.90 -8.09 -7.13
N ASP A 117 -16.20 -8.62 -8.12
CA ASP A 117 -14.88 -8.13 -8.52
C ASP A 117 -15.07 -6.95 -9.49
N ILE A 118 -14.66 -5.76 -9.04
CA ILE A 118 -14.65 -4.52 -9.83
C ILE A 118 -13.22 -4.00 -9.92
N GLY A 119 -12.44 -4.67 -10.76
CA GLY A 119 -11.05 -4.30 -11.03
C GLY A 119 -10.96 -2.96 -11.74
N GLY A 120 -9.84 -2.27 -11.53
CA GLY A 120 -9.62 -0.95 -12.13
C GLY A 120 -10.39 0.15 -11.43
N ILE A 121 -10.84 -0.05 -10.17
CA ILE A 121 -11.13 1.08 -9.29
C ILE A 121 -9.79 1.78 -9.04
N ALA A 122 -9.52 2.73 -9.90
CA ALA A 122 -8.47 3.68 -9.77
C ALA A 122 -9.09 5.07 -9.90
N VAL A 123 -8.38 6.04 -9.35
CA VAL A 123 -8.59 7.45 -9.64
C VAL A 123 -8.46 7.70 -11.14
N SER A 124 -9.33 8.55 -11.68
CA SER A 124 -9.25 8.95 -13.09
C SER A 124 -7.88 9.59 -13.36
N LEU A 125 -7.21 9.13 -14.40
CA LEU A 125 -5.97 9.71 -14.92
C LEU A 125 -6.24 10.75 -16.03
N ASP A 126 -7.50 11.17 -16.20
CA ASP A 126 -7.86 12.19 -17.18
C ASP A 126 -7.06 13.48 -16.91
N SER A 127 -6.27 13.87 -17.90
CA SER A 127 -5.40 15.05 -17.88
C SER A 127 -6.19 16.35 -17.85
N HIS A 128 -7.45 16.36 -18.28
CA HIS A 128 -8.34 17.53 -18.17
C HIS A 128 -8.70 17.86 -16.72
N HIS A 129 -8.82 16.85 -15.86
CA HIS A 129 -9.19 17.01 -14.46
C HIS A 129 -7.97 16.97 -13.51
N ASN A 130 -6.87 16.35 -13.95
CA ASN A 130 -5.63 16.22 -13.18
C ASN A 130 -4.46 16.87 -13.94
N ALA A 131 -4.60 18.16 -14.26
CA ALA A 131 -3.50 18.91 -14.87
C ALA A 131 -2.29 18.94 -13.93
N LEU A 132 -1.11 18.68 -14.48
CA LEU A 132 0.13 18.76 -13.71
C LEU A 132 0.38 20.22 -13.30
N PRO A 133 0.70 20.50 -12.02
CA PRO A 133 1.10 21.84 -11.59
C PRO A 133 2.30 22.33 -12.41
N LYS A 134 2.28 23.62 -12.79
CA LYS A 134 3.33 24.22 -13.63
C LYS A 134 4.74 24.00 -13.09
N GLU A 135 4.93 24.11 -11.78
CA GLU A 135 6.22 23.89 -11.13
C GLU A 135 6.74 22.46 -11.34
N LEU A 136 5.87 21.44 -11.20
CA LEU A 136 6.25 20.06 -11.45
C LEU A 136 6.47 19.79 -12.94
N ASP A 137 5.69 20.41 -13.82
CA ASP A 137 5.89 20.32 -15.27
C ASP A 137 7.25 20.90 -15.68
N GLU A 138 7.61 22.06 -15.13
CA GLU A 138 8.92 22.67 -15.33
C GLU A 138 10.04 21.75 -14.83
N ILE A 139 9.91 21.18 -13.63
CA ILE A 139 10.90 20.24 -13.04
C ILE A 139 11.07 18.99 -13.89
N LEU A 140 9.97 18.37 -14.34
CA LEU A 140 10.00 17.16 -15.16
C LEU A 140 10.63 17.41 -16.55
N ASN A 141 10.53 18.63 -17.06
CA ASN A 141 11.11 19.01 -18.36
C ASN A 141 12.60 19.44 -18.28
N ILE A 142 13.20 19.53 -17.09
CA ILE A 142 14.63 19.89 -16.95
C ILE A 142 15.54 18.82 -17.57
N ARG A 143 15.17 17.54 -17.45
CA ARG A 143 15.97 16.40 -17.88
C ARG A 143 15.10 15.31 -18.49
N GLU A 144 15.68 14.49 -19.37
CA GLU A 144 14.96 13.39 -20.04
C GLU A 144 14.55 12.28 -19.05
N THR A 145 15.39 11.99 -18.07
CA THR A 145 15.16 10.92 -17.10
C THR A 145 14.63 11.50 -15.79
N ASN A 146 13.44 11.04 -15.39
CA ASN A 146 12.78 11.45 -14.15
C ASN A 146 12.53 10.22 -13.25
N VAL A 147 12.83 10.36 -11.95
CA VAL A 147 12.57 9.34 -10.93
C VAL A 147 11.73 9.95 -9.83
N ILE A 148 10.57 9.34 -9.55
CA ILE A 148 9.68 9.75 -8.47
C ILE A 148 9.84 8.79 -7.30
N VAL A 149 10.11 9.33 -6.11
CA VAL A 149 10.24 8.55 -4.87
C VAL A 149 9.09 8.93 -3.94
N SER A 150 8.24 7.97 -3.61
CA SER A 150 7.11 8.16 -2.68
C SER A 150 6.78 6.85 -1.96
N PHE A 151 6.67 6.90 -0.63
CA PHE A 151 6.26 5.77 0.22
C PHE A 151 4.77 5.80 0.57
N GLY A 152 3.99 6.61 -0.17
CA GLY A 152 2.57 6.80 0.10
C GLY A 152 2.32 7.76 1.26
N THR A 153 1.13 7.67 1.86
CA THR A 153 0.64 8.63 2.85
C THR A 153 0.90 8.22 4.31
N VAL A 154 1.09 6.93 4.56
CA VAL A 154 1.28 6.38 5.91
C VAL A 154 2.75 6.43 6.33
N VAL A 155 3.64 6.05 5.41
CA VAL A 155 5.07 5.93 5.61
C VAL A 155 5.70 7.26 5.16
N LYS A 156 6.23 8.04 6.13
CA LYS A 156 6.81 9.36 5.88
C LYS A 156 8.31 9.25 5.62
N SER A 157 8.77 9.79 4.50
CA SER A 157 10.18 9.76 4.13
C SER A 157 11.08 10.48 5.13
N CYS A 158 10.57 11.51 5.81
CA CYS A 158 11.35 12.25 6.82
C CYS A 158 11.70 11.44 8.08
N TYR A 159 11.08 10.27 8.26
CA TYR A 159 11.42 9.34 9.34
C TYR A 159 12.45 8.28 8.92
N MET A 160 12.92 8.32 7.68
CA MET A 160 14.03 7.48 7.23
C MET A 160 15.30 7.92 7.98
N PRO A 161 15.98 7.02 8.70
CA PRO A 161 17.21 7.36 9.40
C PRO A 161 18.35 7.61 8.41
N ASP A 162 19.22 8.56 8.71
CA ASP A 162 20.42 8.86 7.89
C ASP A 162 21.39 7.66 7.88
N GLU A 163 21.50 6.98 9.02
CA GLU A 163 22.21 5.71 9.17
C GLU A 163 21.24 4.64 9.64
N TYR A 164 20.91 3.72 8.74
CA TYR A 164 20.02 2.61 9.09
C TYR A 164 20.68 1.66 10.12
N ASN A 165 22.01 1.57 10.17
CA ASN A 165 22.71 0.61 11.03
C ASN A 165 22.85 1.00 12.52
N ASP A 166 22.28 2.12 12.99
CA ASP A 166 22.29 2.47 14.42
C ASP A 166 21.00 2.02 15.13
N PRO A 167 21.02 0.87 15.83
CA PRO A 167 19.87 0.40 16.61
C PRO A 167 19.51 1.32 17.79
N ASN A 168 20.36 2.29 18.13
CA ASN A 168 20.12 3.26 19.20
C ASN A 168 19.53 4.58 18.70
N SER A 169 19.26 4.71 17.40
CA SER A 169 18.66 5.94 16.90
C SER A 169 17.32 6.21 17.61
N PRO A 170 17.00 7.47 17.95
CA PRO A 170 15.72 7.82 18.57
C PRO A 170 14.52 7.31 17.77
N TYR A 171 14.66 7.11 16.46
CA TYR A 171 13.65 6.54 15.58
C TYR A 171 13.50 5.03 15.75
N ALA A 172 14.59 4.26 15.76
CA ALA A 172 14.56 2.81 15.97
C ALA A 172 13.94 2.47 17.35
N LEU A 173 14.24 3.27 18.36
CA LEU A 173 13.69 3.12 19.72
C LEU A 173 12.21 3.52 19.80
N LYS A 174 11.78 4.54 19.03
CA LYS A 174 10.41 5.06 19.09
C LYS A 174 9.42 4.33 18.17
N TYR A 175 9.91 3.78 17.06
CA TYR A 175 9.09 3.11 16.03
C TYR A 175 9.73 1.79 15.55
N PRO A 176 9.90 0.79 16.42
CA PRO A 176 10.61 -0.45 16.08
C PRO A 176 9.96 -1.24 14.93
N ALA A 177 8.63 -1.23 14.82
CA ALA A 177 7.92 -1.88 13.71
C ALA A 177 8.04 -1.12 12.37
N ALA A 178 8.20 0.21 12.41
CA ALA A 178 8.42 0.98 11.18
C ALA A 178 9.84 0.77 10.66
N TYR A 179 10.81 0.64 11.57
CA TYR A 179 12.20 0.34 11.23
C TYR A 179 12.29 -0.91 10.34
N GLU A 180 11.65 -2.03 10.71
CA GLU A 180 11.60 -3.24 9.85
C GLU A 180 10.99 -3.03 8.45
N VAL A 181 10.01 -2.12 8.31
CA VAL A 181 9.40 -1.81 7.01
C VAL A 181 10.33 -1.00 6.10
N TYR A 182 11.21 -0.17 6.68
CA TYR A 182 12.19 0.61 5.95
C TYR A 182 13.47 -0.17 5.61
N ASP A 183 13.61 -1.45 6.00
CA ASP A 183 14.72 -2.35 5.61
C ASP A 183 14.70 -2.74 4.11
N GLN A 184 13.99 -2.00 3.27
CA GLN A 184 14.02 -2.19 1.84
C GLN A 184 15.36 -1.69 1.31
N LYS A 185 16.28 -2.64 1.11
CA LYS A 185 17.68 -2.56 0.61
C LYS A 185 18.01 -1.57 -0.53
N ILE A 186 17.02 -0.88 -1.10
CA ILE A 186 17.18 0.06 -2.22
C ILE A 186 17.69 1.43 -1.74
N PHE A 187 17.38 1.85 -0.50
CA PHE A 187 17.75 3.17 0.03
C PHE A 187 18.38 3.12 1.45
N THR A 188 19.01 2.02 1.84
CA THR A 188 19.41 1.73 3.24
C THR A 188 20.65 2.44 3.77
N HIS A 189 21.27 3.36 3.03
CA HIS A 189 22.51 4.03 3.42
C HIS A 189 22.46 5.52 3.05
N GLY A 190 22.07 6.41 3.97
CA GLY A 190 21.81 7.83 3.67
C GLY A 190 22.97 8.57 2.99
N GLU A 191 24.21 8.41 3.47
CA GLU A 191 25.39 9.00 2.81
C GLU A 191 25.65 8.39 1.42
N GLN A 192 25.56 7.06 1.27
CA GLN A 192 25.75 6.42 -0.03
C GLN A 192 24.62 6.75 -1.02
N ASN A 193 23.40 6.99 -0.54
CA ASN A 193 22.29 7.42 -1.37
C ASN A 193 22.55 8.83 -1.91
N ARG A 194 23.03 9.74 -1.07
CA ARG A 194 23.39 11.10 -1.48
C ARG A 194 24.46 11.06 -2.57
N ASP A 195 25.52 10.29 -2.38
CA ASP A 195 26.58 10.12 -3.38
C ASP A 195 26.04 9.53 -4.68
N ARG A 196 25.12 8.55 -4.61
CA ARG A 196 24.51 7.95 -5.80
C ARG A 196 23.61 8.92 -6.57
N LEU A 197 22.85 9.75 -5.86
CA LEU A 197 22.05 10.81 -6.48
C LEU A 197 22.97 11.83 -7.16
N GLU A 198 24.07 12.22 -6.52
CA GLU A 198 25.08 13.14 -7.08
C GLU A 198 25.76 12.55 -8.34
N MET A 199 26.02 11.24 -8.35
CA MET A 199 26.57 10.52 -9.51
C MET A 199 25.60 10.43 -10.70
N MET A 200 24.34 10.84 -10.55
CA MET A 200 23.32 10.83 -11.61
C MET A 200 22.85 12.25 -11.97
N PRO A 201 23.75 13.18 -12.39
CA PRO A 201 23.41 14.59 -12.60
C PRO A 201 22.45 14.81 -13.78
N ALA A 202 22.34 13.83 -14.68
CA ALA A 202 21.43 13.83 -15.82
C ALA A 202 20.03 13.25 -15.50
N THR A 203 19.76 12.86 -14.26
CA THR A 203 18.44 12.37 -13.80
C THR A 203 17.83 13.35 -12.81
N THR A 204 16.55 13.71 -13.01
CA THR A 204 15.79 14.50 -12.04
C THR A 204 15.10 13.55 -11.06
N PHE A 205 15.30 13.78 -9.77
CA PHE A 205 14.63 13.05 -8.69
C PHE A 205 13.60 13.94 -8.02
N ILE A 206 12.34 13.50 -7.98
CA ILE A 206 11.29 14.15 -7.22
C ILE A 206 10.96 13.25 -6.03
N TRP A 207 11.31 13.68 -4.82
CA TRP A 207 11.13 12.89 -3.62
C TRP A 207 10.03 13.49 -2.75
N LYS A 208 8.96 12.73 -2.52
CA LYS A 208 7.96 13.04 -1.50
C LYS A 208 8.64 13.04 -0.14
N TYR A 209 8.87 14.22 0.44
CA TYR A 209 9.58 14.39 1.71
C TYR A 209 8.93 15.51 2.51
N GLU A 210 8.57 15.24 3.76
CA GLU A 210 7.71 16.10 4.55
C GLU A 210 8.41 17.34 5.17
N ILE A 211 9.71 17.54 4.92
CA ILE A 211 10.52 18.66 5.42
C ILE A 211 11.17 19.38 4.23
N GLU A 212 10.77 20.62 3.97
CA GLU A 212 11.07 21.33 2.70
C GLU A 212 12.50 21.91 2.61
N ASP A 213 13.24 21.97 3.72
CA ASP A 213 14.63 22.46 3.78
C ASP A 213 15.61 21.42 4.37
N SER A 214 15.35 20.14 4.12
CA SER A 214 16.20 19.08 4.65
C SER A 214 17.63 19.18 4.10
N GLU A 215 18.63 19.11 4.99
CA GLU A 215 20.05 19.08 4.62
C GLU A 215 20.41 17.88 3.73
N ILE A 216 19.54 16.87 3.64
CA ILE A 216 19.72 15.68 2.81
C ILE A 216 19.93 15.99 1.32
N ILE A 217 19.34 17.09 0.82
CA ILE A 217 19.50 17.53 -0.57
C ILE A 217 20.51 18.67 -0.72
N ARG A 218 21.22 19.05 0.34
CA ARG A 218 22.15 20.17 0.28
C ARG A 218 23.23 19.92 -0.76
N ASN A 219 23.37 20.89 -1.67
CA ASN A 219 24.25 20.87 -2.84
C ASN A 219 23.85 19.88 -3.96
N LEU A 220 22.69 19.22 -3.88
CA LEU A 220 22.15 18.42 -4.99
C LEU A 220 21.25 19.29 -5.87
N THR A 221 21.61 19.45 -7.14
CA THR A 221 20.84 20.25 -8.12
C THR A 221 19.86 19.41 -8.94
N ASN A 222 19.83 18.11 -8.68
CA ASN A 222 19.05 17.13 -9.41
C ASN A 222 17.99 16.45 -8.53
N VAL A 223 17.79 16.92 -7.29
CA VAL A 223 16.79 16.40 -6.36
C VAL A 223 15.86 17.53 -5.91
N TYR A 224 14.56 17.28 -6.02
CA TYR A 224 13.50 18.21 -5.63
C TYR A 224 12.63 17.54 -4.56
N LEU A 225 12.45 18.21 -3.42
CA LEU A 225 11.61 17.72 -2.34
C LEU A 225 10.22 18.32 -2.44
N SER A 226 9.21 17.52 -2.08
CA SER A 226 7.84 18.02 -1.93
C SER A 226 7.11 17.25 -0.85
N ALA A 227 6.39 17.92 0.05
CA ALA A 227 5.58 17.23 1.05
C ALA A 227 4.40 16.47 0.41
N TRP A 228 3.97 16.87 -0.79
CA TRP A 228 2.81 16.32 -1.48
C TRP A 228 3.01 16.24 -2.99
N LEU A 229 2.80 15.05 -3.56
CA LEU A 229 2.86 14.82 -5.00
C LEU A 229 1.46 14.53 -5.56
N PRO A 230 1.02 15.21 -6.64
CA PRO A 230 -0.24 14.92 -7.30
C PRO A 230 -0.10 13.63 -8.14
N GLN A 231 -0.16 12.48 -7.46
CA GLN A 231 0.11 11.17 -8.06
C GLN A 231 -0.69 10.91 -9.34
N ASN A 232 -1.96 11.29 -9.39
CA ASN A 232 -2.82 11.10 -10.58
C ASN A 232 -2.32 11.91 -11.78
N ALA A 233 -1.93 13.17 -11.54
CA ALA A 233 -1.42 14.04 -12.59
C ALA A 233 -0.06 13.54 -13.10
N LEU A 234 0.80 13.06 -12.20
CA LEU A 234 2.12 12.50 -12.52
C LEU A 234 2.01 11.20 -13.32
N LEU A 235 1.16 10.26 -12.88
CA LEU A 235 0.92 9.00 -13.58
C LEU A 235 0.18 9.21 -14.92
N GLY A 236 -0.63 10.26 -15.02
CA GLY A 236 -1.29 10.66 -16.27
C GLY A 236 -0.30 11.10 -17.36
N GLN A 237 0.91 11.56 -17.01
CA GLN A 237 1.96 11.90 -17.99
C GLN A 237 2.63 10.67 -18.62
N LEU A 238 2.54 9.51 -17.96
CA LEU A 238 3.15 8.30 -18.49
C LEU A 238 2.43 7.87 -19.77
N PRO A 239 3.16 7.32 -20.76
CA PRO A 239 2.53 6.75 -21.94
C PRO A 239 1.52 5.69 -21.49
N GLN A 240 0.24 5.99 -21.70
CA GLN A 240 -0.83 5.08 -21.34
C GLN A 240 -0.71 3.85 -22.22
N CYS A 241 -0.66 2.67 -21.60
CA CYS A 241 -0.75 1.43 -22.36
C CYS A 241 -2.13 1.46 -23.06
N PRO A 242 -2.20 1.35 -24.40
CA PRO A 242 -3.50 1.23 -25.07
C PRO A 242 -4.15 -0.04 -24.52
N LEU A 243 -5.20 0.15 -23.72
CA LEU A 243 -6.03 -0.93 -23.23
C LEU A 243 -6.60 -1.64 -24.47
N VAL A 244 -6.23 -2.91 -24.66
CA VAL A 244 -6.83 -3.82 -25.65
C VAL A 244 -8.23 -4.21 -25.18
#